data_AF-Q8KFV7-F1
#
_entry.id   AF-Q8KFV7-F1
#
_cell.length_a   1.000
_cell.length_b   1.000
_cell.length_c   1.000
_cell.angle_alpha   90.00
_cell.angle_beta   90.00
_cell.angle_gamma   90.00
#
_symmetry.space_group_name_H-M   'P 1'
#
loop_
_entity.id
_entity.type
_entity.pdbx_description
1 polymer ?
#
loop_
_entity_poly.entity_id
_entity_poly.type
_entity_poly.pdbx_seq_one_letter_code
_entity_poly.pdbx_strand_id
1 'polypeptide(L)'
;MIAVSISHALINHVDEVYVVDHASTDQTFHGLNHLKKLWGERLHIITINNIGFFQEAATNTIIQISKKSNPDWIYVFDADEFLLVDESTSLRKILSNTEKCHQAIRYTVNNYISTRHFNDLILDNYKNIIHKSVPNPEIEKKANTRPYKSLTKNKTIPELIYDGDATFFDIPFPSKVIIRLSDFLQITAGAHSAIHFKGNVQGKHIKEIEAAHLTYPTKKRLQNKAEHGEFKIKNKFPPNHGWQNQLVYKIAQEGRLDWFWEKHSMPDKPTSKSLGPAHIIDRRFSEIITKTTDFLEKGFQSGDLSMIGEKTIEKDSGDETQISISEMIMLSETLRTQNTALIDNFYKTLQEKPLYRLLKTAKHVEREIRKRTRF
;
A
#
# COMPACT_ATOMS: atom_id res chain seq x y z
N MET A 1 2.57 -14.41 1.21
CA MET A 1 2.90 -12.98 0.99
C MET A 1 3.06 -12.14 2.24
N ILE A 2 2.04 -11.96 3.11
CA ILE A 2 2.12 -11.09 4.31
C ILE A 2 3.34 -11.43 5.20
N ALA A 3 3.57 -12.72 5.46
CA ALA A 3 4.73 -13.16 6.22
C ALA A 3 6.08 -12.75 5.58
N VAL A 4 6.14 -12.74 4.24
CA VAL A 4 7.32 -12.36 3.46
C VAL A 4 7.58 -10.87 3.56
N SER A 5 6.57 -10.01 3.39
CA SER A 5 6.75 -8.55 3.46
C SER A 5 7.11 -8.08 4.87
N ILE A 6 6.45 -8.60 5.91
CA ILE A 6 6.79 -8.31 7.31
C ILE A 6 8.23 -8.73 7.63
N SER A 7 8.58 -9.97 7.30
CA SER A 7 9.92 -10.49 7.59
C SER A 7 11.00 -9.76 6.79
N HIS A 8 10.71 -9.40 5.54
CA HIS A 8 11.62 -8.60 4.72
C HIS A 8 11.92 -7.24 5.38
N ALA A 9 10.88 -6.56 5.89
CA ALA A 9 11.05 -5.30 6.59
C ALA A 9 11.88 -5.49 7.88
N LEU A 10 11.55 -6.49 8.72
CA LEU A 10 12.24 -6.73 9.99
C LEU A 10 13.69 -7.24 9.84
N ILE A 11 13.99 -7.96 8.77
CA ILE A 11 15.35 -8.46 8.49
C ILE A 11 16.25 -7.35 8.00
N ASN A 12 15.73 -6.42 7.19
CA ASN A 12 16.57 -5.52 6.40
C ASN A 12 16.49 -4.05 6.82
N HIS A 13 15.35 -3.58 7.33
CA HIS A 13 15.04 -2.14 7.30
C HIS A 13 14.56 -1.54 8.61
N VAL A 14 13.70 -2.24 9.36
CA VAL A 14 12.99 -1.66 10.51
C VAL A 14 13.22 -2.44 11.80
N ASP A 15 13.15 -1.72 12.92
CA ASP A 15 13.30 -2.29 14.25
C ASP A 15 12.04 -3.04 14.70
N GLU A 16 10.86 -2.49 14.40
CA GLU A 16 9.54 -3.05 14.74
C GLU A 16 8.54 -2.92 13.58
N VAL A 17 7.53 -3.79 13.54
CA VAL A 17 6.40 -3.74 12.59
C VAL A 17 5.08 -3.82 13.32
N TYR A 18 4.15 -2.93 12.96
CA TYR A 18 2.75 -2.98 13.40
C TYR A 18 1.88 -3.41 12.23
N VAL A 19 1.08 -4.46 12.42
CA VAL A 19 0.21 -5.04 11.39
C VAL A 19 -1.24 -4.86 11.82
N VAL A 20 -2.06 -4.37 10.91
CA VAL A 20 -3.52 -4.38 11.05
C VAL A 20 -4.05 -5.56 10.25
N ASP A 21 -4.54 -6.58 10.95
CA ASP A 21 -5.34 -7.64 10.35
C ASP A 21 -6.80 -7.22 10.34
N HIS A 22 -7.36 -6.98 9.16
CA HIS A 22 -8.72 -6.49 9.01
C HIS A 22 -9.69 -7.63 8.72
N ALA A 23 -10.00 -8.39 9.77
CA ALA A 23 -10.95 -9.51 9.74
C ALA A 23 -10.64 -10.53 8.63
N SER A 24 -9.37 -10.91 8.45
CA SER A 24 -9.03 -11.99 7.53
C SER A 24 -9.74 -13.28 7.94
N THR A 25 -10.23 -14.03 6.95
CA THR A 25 -10.99 -15.29 7.14
C THR A 25 -10.26 -16.52 6.57
N ASP A 26 -9.02 -16.33 6.14
CA ASP A 26 -8.14 -17.38 5.65
C ASP A 26 -7.08 -17.75 6.71
N GLN A 27 -5.96 -18.33 6.28
CA GLN A 27 -4.86 -18.72 7.16
C GLN A 27 -4.08 -17.52 7.74
N THR A 28 -4.44 -16.28 7.39
CA THR A 28 -3.67 -15.08 7.79
C THR A 28 -3.56 -14.94 9.30
N PHE A 29 -4.64 -15.12 10.07
CA PHE A 29 -4.60 -14.93 11.53
C PHE A 29 -3.62 -15.89 12.21
N HIS A 30 -3.75 -17.19 11.98
CA HIS A 30 -2.84 -18.18 12.55
C HIS A 30 -1.41 -18.05 12.02
N GLY A 31 -1.25 -17.69 10.74
CA GLY A 31 0.06 -17.40 10.15
C GLY A 31 0.74 -16.20 10.82
N LEU A 32 0.00 -15.12 11.11
CA LEU A 32 0.49 -13.97 11.86
C LEU A 32 0.87 -14.34 13.30
N ASN A 33 0.04 -15.15 13.98
CA ASN A 33 0.36 -15.63 15.34
C ASN A 33 1.63 -16.47 15.37
N HIS A 34 1.85 -17.32 14.36
CA HIS A 34 3.12 -18.05 14.22
C HIS A 34 4.29 -17.09 14.00
N LEU A 35 4.11 -16.11 13.11
CA LEU A 35 5.11 -15.09 12.82
C LEU A 35 5.47 -14.25 14.05
N LYS A 36 4.50 -13.94 14.93
CA LYS A 36 4.73 -13.28 16.21
C LYS A 36 5.61 -14.10 17.14
N LYS A 37 5.49 -15.43 17.15
CA LYS A 37 6.39 -16.30 17.92
C LYS A 37 7.83 -16.22 17.40
N LEU A 38 8.01 -16.08 16.09
CA LEU A 38 9.34 -15.96 15.46
C LEU A 38 9.99 -14.60 15.75
N TRP A 39 9.23 -13.51 15.73
CA TRP A 39 9.75 -12.14 15.87
C TRP A 39 9.66 -11.55 17.27
N GLY A 40 8.91 -12.18 18.18
CA GLY A 40 8.72 -11.71 19.55
C GLY A 40 8.18 -10.28 19.61
N GLU A 41 8.79 -9.45 20.45
CA GLU A 41 8.38 -8.06 20.67
C GLU A 41 8.52 -7.14 19.45
N ARG A 42 9.20 -7.59 18.39
CA ARG A 42 9.39 -6.78 17.18
C ARG A 42 8.18 -6.74 16.26
N LEU A 43 7.21 -7.64 16.42
CA LEU A 43 6.00 -7.70 15.62
C LEU A 43 4.77 -7.41 16.49
N HIS A 44 3.96 -6.42 16.15
CA HIS A 44 2.73 -6.09 16.85
C HIS A 44 1.55 -6.37 15.93
N ILE A 45 0.64 -7.25 16.34
CA ILE A 45 -0.54 -7.61 15.55
C ILE A 45 -1.76 -6.98 16.19
N ILE A 46 -2.54 -6.30 15.38
CA ILE A 46 -3.78 -5.62 15.76
C ILE A 46 -4.87 -6.16 14.86
N THR A 47 -5.80 -6.89 15.44
CA THR A 47 -6.98 -7.41 14.73
C THR A 47 -8.14 -6.46 14.92
N ILE A 48 -8.73 -6.01 13.80
CA ILE A 48 -9.93 -5.18 13.79
C ILE A 48 -11.07 -5.96 13.12
N ASN A 49 -12.23 -5.99 13.78
CA ASN A 49 -13.42 -6.69 13.30
C ASN A 49 -14.54 -5.68 13.02
N ASN A 50 -15.44 -6.01 12.09
CA ASN A 50 -16.74 -5.34 11.94
C ASN A 50 -16.73 -3.84 11.61
N ILE A 51 -15.63 -3.27 11.11
CA ILE A 51 -15.59 -1.91 10.58
C ILE A 51 -15.30 -1.88 9.08
N GLY A 52 -15.72 -0.82 8.40
CA GLY A 52 -15.38 -0.58 7.00
C GLY A 52 -13.87 -0.42 6.78
N PHE A 53 -13.41 -0.56 5.53
CA PHE A 53 -12.00 -0.38 5.18
C PHE A 53 -11.62 1.10 5.13
N PHE A 54 -11.26 1.66 6.28
CA PHE A 54 -10.80 3.04 6.44
C PHE A 54 -9.28 3.12 6.48
N GLN A 55 -8.61 2.81 5.37
CA GLN A 55 -7.14 2.69 5.31
C GLN A 55 -6.39 3.88 5.92
N GLU A 56 -6.80 5.11 5.61
CA GLU A 56 -6.15 6.32 6.12
C GLU A 56 -6.33 6.46 7.65
N ALA A 57 -7.56 6.28 8.16
CA ALA A 57 -7.83 6.36 9.59
C ALA A 57 -7.15 5.22 10.37
N ALA A 58 -7.17 4.00 9.84
CA ALA A 58 -6.45 2.85 10.40
C ALA A 58 -4.95 3.12 10.49
N THR A 59 -4.33 3.54 9.39
CA THR A 59 -2.89 3.85 9.33
C THR A 59 -2.51 4.91 10.37
N ASN A 60 -3.23 6.03 10.42
CA ASN A 60 -2.92 7.11 11.36
C ASN A 60 -3.17 6.71 12.82
N THR A 61 -4.17 5.86 13.08
CA THR A 61 -4.42 5.31 14.42
C THR A 61 -3.24 4.44 14.88
N ILE A 62 -2.75 3.56 14.01
CA ILE A 62 -1.57 2.73 14.31
C ILE A 62 -0.32 3.56 14.53
N ILE A 63 -0.13 4.64 13.76
CA ILE A 63 0.96 5.59 13.99
C ILE A 63 0.89 6.20 15.40
N GLN A 64 -0.29 6.52 15.91
CA GLN A 64 -0.41 7.01 17.29
C GLN A 64 -0.07 5.92 18.32
N ILE A 65 -0.45 4.67 18.05
CA ILE A 65 -0.13 3.54 18.94
C ILE A 65 1.38 3.28 18.96
N SER A 66 2.05 3.33 17.79
CA SER A 66 3.48 3.04 17.66
C SER A 66 4.39 4.08 18.33
N LYS A 67 3.88 5.28 18.65
CA LYS A 67 4.60 6.28 19.45
C LYS A 67 5.09 5.76 20.80
N LYS A 68 4.46 4.72 21.35
CA LYS A 68 4.91 4.07 22.60
C LYS A 68 6.34 3.52 22.48
N SER A 69 6.75 3.09 21.29
CA SER A 69 8.12 2.65 21.00
C SER A 69 9.07 3.80 20.65
N ASN A 70 8.59 5.05 20.64
CA ASN A 70 9.34 6.27 20.31
C ASN A 70 10.19 6.15 19.02
N PRO A 71 9.61 5.77 17.87
CA PRO A 71 10.37 5.61 16.63
C PRO A 71 10.88 6.95 16.09
N ASP A 72 12.08 6.98 15.50
CA ASP A 72 12.57 8.17 14.80
C ASP A 72 11.84 8.41 13.47
N TRP A 73 11.55 7.31 12.75
CA TRP A 73 10.95 7.31 11.43
C TRP A 73 9.88 6.22 11.32
N ILE A 74 8.87 6.47 10.48
CA ILE A 74 7.76 5.58 10.21
C ILE A 74 7.72 5.28 8.72
N TYR A 75 7.69 3.99 8.40
CA TYR A 75 7.56 3.45 7.06
C TYR A 75 6.25 2.66 6.99
N VAL A 76 5.34 3.09 6.11
CA VAL A 76 4.07 2.39 5.86
C VAL A 76 4.17 1.70 4.51
N PHE A 77 3.86 0.41 4.48
CA PHE A 77 3.92 -0.42 3.28
C PHE A 77 2.71 -1.34 3.18
N ASP A 78 2.30 -1.62 1.94
CA ASP A 78 1.24 -2.60 1.67
C ASP A 78 1.82 -4.02 1.70
N ALA A 79 0.96 -5.04 1.85
CA ALA A 79 1.40 -6.43 2.02
C ALA A 79 2.20 -6.99 0.83
N ASP A 80 2.08 -6.38 -0.35
CA ASP A 80 2.74 -6.69 -1.62
C ASP A 80 3.94 -5.77 -1.93
N GLU A 81 4.39 -4.97 -0.96
CA GLU A 81 5.50 -4.04 -1.13
C GLU A 81 6.76 -4.43 -0.36
N PHE A 82 7.91 -4.22 -0.99
CA PHE A 82 9.22 -4.60 -0.47
C PHE A 82 10.22 -3.49 -0.73
N LEU A 83 10.70 -2.84 0.34
CA LEU A 83 11.70 -1.79 0.22
C LEU A 83 13.02 -2.35 -0.32
N LEU A 84 13.59 -1.67 -1.32
CA LEU A 84 14.88 -1.92 -1.93
C LEU A 84 15.79 -0.74 -1.61
N VAL A 85 16.93 -1.02 -0.98
CA VAL A 85 17.94 -0.02 -0.66
C VAL A 85 19.23 -0.41 -1.38
N ASP A 86 19.95 0.57 -1.90
CA ASP A 86 21.26 0.36 -2.55
C ASP A 86 22.22 -0.42 -1.62
N GLU A 87 22.90 -1.44 -2.17
CA GLU A 87 23.78 -2.34 -1.42
C GLU A 87 24.94 -1.61 -0.70
N SER A 88 25.33 -0.44 -1.19
CA SER A 88 26.41 0.37 -0.59
C SER A 88 26.00 1.12 0.68
N THR A 89 24.73 1.05 1.07
CA THR A 89 24.18 1.79 2.21
C THR A 89 23.09 1.02 2.95
N SER A 90 22.58 1.60 4.03
CA SER A 90 21.43 1.07 4.77
C SER A 90 20.36 2.14 4.90
N LEU A 91 19.11 1.72 5.08
CA LEU A 91 18.02 2.66 5.36
C LEU A 91 18.37 3.52 6.58
N ARG A 92 18.85 2.91 7.67
CA ARG A 92 19.30 3.62 8.88
C ARG A 92 20.31 4.74 8.56
N LYS A 93 21.33 4.45 7.73
CA LYS A 93 22.34 5.46 7.34
C LYS A 93 21.71 6.60 6.53
N ILE A 94 20.88 6.28 5.54
CA ILE A 94 20.18 7.29 4.73
C ILE A 94 19.31 8.20 5.63
N LEU A 95 18.52 7.60 6.52
CA LEU A 95 17.65 8.31 7.45
C LEU A 95 18.44 9.19 8.43
N SER A 96 19.56 8.69 8.96
CA SER A 96 20.43 9.43 9.89
C SER A 96 21.11 10.64 9.24
N ASN A 97 21.43 10.53 7.95
CA ASN A 97 22.04 11.62 7.17
C ASN A 97 21.00 12.61 6.62
N THR A 98 19.71 12.35 6.83
CA THR A 98 18.64 13.23 6.37
C THR A 98 18.53 14.43 7.30
N GLU A 99 18.78 15.63 6.76
CA GLU A 99 18.75 16.88 7.50
C GLU A 99 17.44 17.06 8.28
N LYS A 100 17.52 17.69 9.46
CA LYS A 100 16.38 17.86 10.37
C LYS A 100 15.22 18.65 9.77
N CYS A 101 15.47 19.48 8.74
CA CYS A 101 14.44 20.21 8.01
C CYS A 101 13.53 19.29 7.18
N HIS A 102 14.02 18.11 6.77
CA HIS A 102 13.25 17.12 6.04
C HIS A 102 12.50 16.20 7.02
N GLN A 103 11.18 16.32 7.03
CA GLN A 103 10.30 15.46 7.85
C GLN A 103 9.69 14.31 7.03
N ALA A 104 9.94 14.26 5.71
CA ALA A 104 9.56 13.14 4.87
C ALA A 104 10.63 12.88 3.81
N ILE A 105 10.75 11.61 3.43
CA ILE A 105 11.56 11.14 2.32
C ILE A 105 10.62 10.45 1.35
N ARG A 106 10.73 10.80 0.08
CA ARG A 106 9.94 10.22 -1.00
C ARG A 106 10.78 9.19 -1.74
N TYR A 107 10.22 8.00 -1.95
CA TYR A 107 10.84 6.92 -2.69
C TYR A 107 9.92 6.44 -3.83
N THR A 108 10.54 5.90 -4.88
CA THR A 108 9.82 5.40 -6.05
C THR A 108 9.33 3.97 -5.78
N VAL A 109 8.10 3.68 -6.19
CA VAL A 109 7.56 2.32 -6.17
C VAL A 109 7.55 1.80 -7.60
N ASN A 110 8.13 0.63 -7.81
CA ASN A 110 8.25 -0.01 -9.11
C ASN A 110 7.46 -1.31 -9.11
N ASN A 111 6.63 -1.53 -10.13
CA ASN A 111 5.89 -2.78 -10.24
C ASN A 111 6.83 -3.89 -10.72
N TYR A 112 6.76 -5.05 -10.08
CA TYR A 112 7.41 -6.28 -10.52
C TYR A 112 6.35 -7.27 -10.98
N ILE A 113 6.65 -7.96 -12.08
CA ILE A 113 5.72 -8.84 -12.77
C ILE A 113 6.02 -10.27 -12.33
N SER A 114 4.99 -10.93 -11.79
CA SER A 114 5.07 -12.35 -11.41
C SER A 114 4.94 -13.26 -12.62
N THR A 115 5.42 -14.50 -12.49
CA THR A 115 5.21 -15.52 -13.53
C THR A 115 3.77 -16.05 -13.49
N ARG A 116 3.32 -16.67 -14.58
CA ARG A 116 1.96 -17.23 -14.71
C ARG A 116 1.63 -18.27 -13.66
N HIS A 117 2.64 -19.04 -13.25
CA HIS A 117 2.50 -20.10 -12.25
C HIS A 117 3.05 -19.69 -10.88
N PHE A 118 3.28 -18.39 -10.65
CA PHE A 118 3.66 -17.90 -9.34
C PHE A 118 2.61 -18.29 -8.29
N ASN A 119 3.07 -18.81 -7.16
CA ASN A 119 2.25 -19.15 -6.01
C ASN A 119 2.79 -18.40 -4.79
N ASP A 120 1.98 -17.49 -4.23
CA ASP A 120 2.35 -16.61 -3.12
C ASP A 120 2.37 -17.30 -1.74
N LEU A 121 2.13 -18.61 -1.72
CA LEU A 121 2.35 -19.51 -0.59
C LEU A 121 3.71 -20.20 -0.64
N ILE A 122 4.31 -20.37 -1.82
CA ILE A 122 5.58 -21.10 -1.95
C ILE A 122 6.76 -20.12 -1.94
N LEU A 123 7.64 -20.28 -0.96
CA LEU A 123 8.75 -19.35 -0.70
C LEU A 123 9.71 -19.22 -1.87
N ASP A 124 10.10 -20.33 -2.50
CA ASP A 124 11.04 -20.31 -3.61
C ASP A 124 10.52 -19.58 -4.86
N ASN A 125 9.20 -19.45 -5.02
CA ASN A 125 8.66 -18.70 -6.15
C ASN A 125 9.03 -17.21 -6.09
N TYR A 126 9.22 -16.63 -4.90
CA TYR A 126 9.63 -15.22 -4.75
C TYR A 126 11.00 -14.94 -5.37
N LYS A 127 11.92 -15.93 -5.32
CA LYS A 127 13.26 -15.84 -5.90
C LYS A 127 13.22 -15.76 -7.43
N ASN A 128 12.11 -16.13 -8.07
CA ASN A 128 11.96 -16.09 -9.52
C ASN A 128 11.40 -14.76 -10.06
N ILE A 129 11.04 -13.83 -9.19
CA ILE A 129 10.55 -12.51 -9.61
C ILE A 129 11.74 -11.62 -9.98
N ILE A 130 12.01 -11.53 -11.28
CA ILE A 130 13.14 -10.75 -11.85
C ILE A 130 12.71 -9.74 -12.92
N HIS A 131 11.41 -9.64 -13.20
CA HIS A 131 10.88 -8.77 -14.26
C HIS A 131 10.33 -7.49 -13.64
N LYS A 132 11.07 -6.38 -13.77
CA LYS A 132 10.61 -5.04 -13.36
C LYS A 132 9.90 -4.39 -14.54
N SER A 133 8.68 -3.89 -14.34
CA SER A 133 7.92 -3.28 -15.43
C SER A 133 8.54 -1.97 -15.91
N VAL A 134 8.32 -1.65 -17.17
CA VAL A 134 8.64 -0.35 -17.76
C VAL A 134 7.32 0.35 -18.10
N PRO A 135 6.92 1.39 -17.32
CA PRO A 135 5.70 2.13 -17.62
C PRO A 135 5.73 2.72 -19.03
N ASN A 136 4.56 2.84 -19.66
CA ASN A 136 4.45 3.46 -20.97
C ASN A 136 4.59 4.99 -20.81
N PRO A 137 5.58 5.65 -21.46
CA PRO A 137 5.80 7.10 -21.28
C PRO A 137 4.59 7.96 -21.65
N GLU A 138 3.78 7.53 -22.63
CA GLU A 138 2.58 8.27 -23.04
C GLU A 138 1.47 8.17 -21.99
N ILE A 139 1.33 7.01 -21.34
CA ILE A 139 0.39 6.80 -20.24
C ILE A 139 0.86 7.56 -19.01
N GLU A 140 2.15 7.50 -18.67
CA GLU A 140 2.74 8.21 -17.53
C GLU A 140 2.51 9.72 -17.62
N LYS A 141 2.84 10.35 -18.76
CA LYS A 141 2.65 11.79 -18.97
C LYS A 141 1.21 12.23 -18.70
N LYS A 142 0.24 11.35 -19.00
CA LYS A 142 -1.19 11.65 -18.88
C LYS A 142 -1.77 11.27 -17.51
N ALA A 143 -1.30 10.18 -16.90
CA ALA A 143 -1.65 9.77 -15.54
C ALA A 143 -1.34 10.89 -14.53
N ASN A 144 -0.23 11.62 -14.74
CA ASN A 144 0.17 12.76 -13.92
C ASN A 144 -0.70 14.02 -14.09
N THR A 145 -1.52 14.11 -15.15
CA THR A 145 -2.34 15.29 -15.41
C THR A 145 -3.80 15.05 -15.05
N ARG A 146 -4.48 14.02 -15.61
CA ARG A 146 -5.87 13.63 -15.29
C ARG A 146 -6.17 12.19 -15.78
N PRO A 147 -6.21 11.15 -14.92
CA PRO A 147 -6.36 9.75 -15.34
C PRO A 147 -7.69 9.41 -16.07
N TYR A 148 -8.70 10.27 -15.95
CA TYR A 148 -10.03 10.09 -16.58
C TYR A 148 -10.28 10.95 -17.81
N LYS A 149 -9.29 11.71 -18.31
CA LYS A 149 -9.41 12.38 -19.61
C LYS A 149 -8.86 11.50 -20.72
N SER A 150 -9.58 11.47 -21.85
CA SER A 150 -9.21 10.76 -23.08
C SER A 150 -7.72 10.90 -23.42
N LEU A 151 -7.04 9.76 -23.59
CA LEU A 151 -5.60 9.64 -23.80
C LEU A 151 -5.23 9.70 -25.29
N THR A 152 -6.03 9.07 -26.13
CA THR A 152 -5.85 9.00 -27.59
C THR A 152 -7.23 8.85 -28.21
N LYS A 153 -7.57 9.62 -29.25
CA LYS A 153 -8.82 9.49 -30.06
C LYS A 153 -10.02 8.86 -29.30
N ASN A 154 -10.35 9.36 -28.10
CA ASN A 154 -11.51 9.01 -27.25
C ASN A 154 -11.39 7.90 -26.18
N LYS A 155 -10.23 7.29 -25.88
CA LYS A 155 -10.13 6.26 -24.81
C LYS A 155 -9.43 6.73 -23.52
N THR A 156 -9.97 6.40 -22.36
CA THR A 156 -9.43 6.57 -21.00
C THR A 156 -8.46 5.43 -20.62
N ILE A 157 -7.70 5.57 -19.53
CA ILE A 157 -6.79 4.49 -19.06
C ILE A 157 -7.55 3.17 -18.83
N PRO A 158 -8.70 3.17 -18.13
CA PRO A 158 -9.48 1.94 -17.95
C PRO A 158 -9.91 1.28 -19.27
N GLU A 159 -10.27 2.07 -20.29
CA GLU A 159 -10.68 1.55 -21.60
C GLU A 159 -9.51 0.91 -22.35
N LEU A 160 -8.32 1.53 -22.34
CA LEU A 160 -7.13 0.91 -22.92
C LEU A 160 -6.81 -0.44 -22.27
N ILE A 161 -6.90 -0.53 -20.95
CA ILE A 161 -6.63 -1.78 -20.22
C ILE A 161 -7.71 -2.83 -20.49
N TYR A 162 -8.98 -2.41 -20.51
CA TYR A 162 -10.12 -3.27 -20.82
C TYR A 162 -10.03 -3.89 -22.21
N ASP A 163 -9.60 -3.11 -23.21
CA ASP A 163 -9.43 -3.55 -24.60
C ASP A 163 -8.13 -4.36 -24.80
N GLY A 164 -7.21 -4.33 -23.84
CA GLY A 164 -5.91 -5.00 -23.92
C GLY A 164 -4.85 -4.21 -24.70
N ASP A 165 -5.11 -2.93 -24.98
CA ASP A 165 -4.17 -1.97 -25.57
C ASP A 165 -3.11 -1.51 -24.54
N ALA A 166 -3.37 -1.71 -23.24
CA ALA A 166 -2.46 -1.45 -22.13
C ALA A 166 -2.67 -2.48 -21.01
N THR A 167 -1.78 -2.46 -20.02
CA THR A 167 -1.82 -3.25 -18.79
C THR A 167 -1.70 -2.33 -17.58
N PHE A 168 -1.96 -2.86 -16.38
CA PHE A 168 -1.67 -2.13 -15.14
C PHE A 168 -0.18 -1.82 -14.95
N PHE A 169 0.72 -2.54 -15.62
CA PHE A 169 2.17 -2.31 -15.57
C PHE A 169 2.64 -1.14 -16.43
N ASP A 170 1.78 -0.68 -17.35
CA ASP A 170 2.05 0.53 -18.15
C ASP A 170 1.80 1.82 -17.36
N ILE A 171 1.12 1.74 -16.20
CA ILE A 171 0.86 2.88 -15.32
C ILE A 171 1.99 2.99 -14.29
N PRO A 172 2.63 4.15 -14.14
CA PRO A 172 3.59 4.37 -13.07
C PRO A 172 2.89 4.28 -11.71
N PHE A 173 3.51 3.60 -10.75
CA PHE A 173 2.97 3.57 -9.40
C PHE A 173 3.29 4.89 -8.68
N PRO A 174 2.33 5.51 -7.96
CA PRO A 174 2.62 6.76 -7.28
C PRO A 174 3.66 6.53 -6.17
N SER A 175 4.68 7.39 -6.12
CA SER A 175 5.69 7.37 -5.06
C SER A 175 5.06 7.39 -3.65
N LYS A 176 5.78 6.82 -2.69
CA LYS A 176 5.39 6.79 -1.28
C LYS A 176 6.38 7.55 -0.41
N VAL A 177 6.02 7.75 0.86
CA VAL A 177 6.85 8.50 1.81
C VAL A 177 7.20 7.70 3.06
N ILE A 178 8.44 7.86 3.53
CA ILE A 178 8.88 7.53 4.89
C ILE A 178 8.90 8.85 5.66
N ILE A 179 8.30 8.89 6.84
CA ILE A 179 8.11 10.13 7.59
C ILE A 179 8.89 10.12 8.89
N ARG A 180 9.36 11.27 9.33
CA ARG A 180 9.90 11.42 10.68
C ARG A 180 8.73 11.47 11.65
N LEU A 181 8.87 10.85 12.81
CA LEU A 181 7.82 10.91 13.83
C LEU A 181 7.56 12.38 14.22
N SER A 182 6.28 12.76 14.22
CA SER A 182 5.80 14.08 14.62
C SER A 182 4.36 13.99 15.10
N ASP A 183 4.01 14.75 16.13
CA ASP A 183 2.66 14.73 16.70
C ASP A 183 1.57 15.23 15.76
N PHE A 184 1.97 16.01 14.75
CA PHE A 184 1.07 16.79 13.91
C PHE A 184 1.05 16.33 12.45
N LEU A 185 1.67 15.19 12.16
CA LEU A 185 1.82 14.65 10.82
C LEU A 185 0.79 13.53 10.61
N GLN A 186 0.04 13.63 9.51
CA GLN A 186 -0.86 12.58 9.04
C GLN A 186 -0.40 12.05 7.69
N ILE A 187 -0.54 10.74 7.50
CA ILE A 187 -0.27 10.08 6.23
C ILE A 187 -1.60 9.90 5.48
N THR A 188 -1.63 10.24 4.19
CA THR A 188 -2.82 10.03 3.35
C THR A 188 -2.96 8.56 2.95
N ALA A 189 -4.16 8.14 2.49
CA ALA A 189 -4.37 6.80 1.95
C ALA A 189 -3.25 6.36 0.98
N GLY A 190 -2.79 5.12 1.14
CA GLY A 190 -1.67 4.54 0.36
C GLY A 190 -0.29 5.11 0.69
N ALA A 191 -0.15 5.97 1.71
CA ALA A 191 1.12 6.58 2.10
C ALA A 191 1.86 7.34 0.98
N HIS A 192 1.12 7.91 0.03
CA HIS A 192 1.68 8.69 -1.07
C HIS A 192 2.09 10.10 -0.67
N SER A 193 1.55 10.62 0.44
CA SER A 193 1.88 11.94 0.95
C SER A 193 1.73 12.02 2.46
N ALA A 194 2.43 13.00 3.03
CA ALA A 194 2.33 13.39 4.42
C ALA A 194 1.84 14.83 4.47
N ILE A 195 0.83 15.08 5.29
CA ILE A 195 0.27 16.42 5.51
C ILE A 195 0.55 16.83 6.95
N HIS A 196 0.96 18.08 7.14
CA HIS A 196 1.04 18.71 8.46
C HIS A 196 -0.14 19.67 8.58
N PHE A 197 -0.65 19.88 9.81
CA PHE A 197 -1.65 20.93 10.08
C PHE A 197 -1.25 22.36 9.61
N LYS A 198 0.05 22.61 9.35
CA LYS A 198 0.59 23.90 8.92
C LYS A 198 0.98 23.95 7.43
N GLY A 199 0.77 22.87 6.67
CA GLY A 199 1.09 22.80 5.24
C GLY A 199 1.81 21.52 4.82
N ASN A 200 2.40 21.55 3.63
CA ASN A 200 3.14 20.42 3.06
C ASN A 200 4.44 20.16 3.83
N VAL A 201 4.74 18.89 4.06
CA VAL A 201 6.02 18.47 4.63
C VAL A 201 7.13 18.67 3.58
N GLN A 202 8.26 19.24 4.00
CA GLN A 202 9.45 19.33 3.15
C GLN A 202 10.00 17.92 2.89
N GLY A 203 9.73 17.40 1.69
CA GLY A 203 10.19 16.10 1.23
C GLY A 203 11.56 16.17 0.54
N LYS A 204 12.37 15.12 0.69
CA LYS A 204 13.52 14.85 -0.19
C LYS A 204 13.24 13.61 -1.01
N HIS A 205 13.38 13.68 -2.33
CA HIS A 205 13.41 12.47 -3.16
C HIS A 205 14.78 11.83 -3.05
N ILE A 206 14.82 10.53 -2.75
CA ILE A 206 16.05 9.76 -2.57
C ILE A 206 16.01 8.63 -3.60
N LYS A 207 17.03 8.57 -4.47
CA LYS A 207 17.10 7.58 -5.56
C LYS A 207 17.60 6.22 -5.07
N GLU A 208 18.31 6.24 -3.95
CA GLU A 208 18.89 5.11 -3.24
C GLU A 208 17.83 4.25 -2.51
N ILE A 209 16.57 4.73 -2.49
CA ILE A 209 15.44 4.01 -1.93
C ILE A 209 14.39 3.82 -3.04
N GLU A 210 14.04 2.57 -3.26
CA GLU A 210 12.91 2.17 -4.10
C GLU A 210 12.06 1.14 -3.34
N ALA A 211 10.90 0.77 -3.89
CA ALA A 211 10.18 -0.42 -3.47
C ALA A 211 9.81 -1.27 -4.68
N ALA A 212 9.90 -2.60 -4.53
CA ALA A 212 9.24 -3.55 -5.41
C ALA A 212 7.78 -3.70 -4.95
N HIS A 213 6.85 -3.53 -5.88
CA HIS A 213 5.42 -3.76 -5.65
C HIS A 213 4.98 -4.93 -6.53
N LEU A 214 4.48 -5.99 -5.90
CA LEU A 214 4.06 -7.20 -6.59
C LEU A 214 2.58 -7.08 -6.97
N THR A 215 2.30 -6.42 -8.08
CA THR A 215 0.92 -6.18 -8.53
C THR A 215 0.27 -7.48 -9.02
N TYR A 216 -0.82 -7.91 -8.38
CA TYR A 216 -1.59 -9.11 -8.75
C TYR A 216 -0.72 -10.37 -8.91
N PRO A 217 0.05 -10.81 -7.92
CA PRO A 217 1.07 -11.81 -8.15
C PRO A 217 0.50 -13.19 -8.50
N THR A 218 -0.80 -13.44 -8.21
CA THR A 218 -1.50 -14.68 -8.55
C THR A 218 -2.86 -14.42 -9.18
N LYS A 219 -3.33 -15.37 -10.00
CA LYS A 219 -4.70 -15.39 -10.53
C LYS A 219 -5.76 -15.33 -9.43
N LYS A 220 -5.52 -15.99 -8.28
CA LYS A 220 -6.41 -15.93 -7.11
C LYS A 220 -6.56 -14.50 -6.59
N ARG A 221 -5.46 -13.74 -6.47
CA ARG A 221 -5.54 -12.33 -6.05
C ARG A 221 -6.29 -11.45 -7.05
N LEU A 222 -6.18 -11.76 -8.34
CA LEU A 222 -6.97 -11.09 -9.37
C LEU A 222 -8.48 -11.39 -9.22
N GLN A 223 -8.85 -12.63 -8.87
CA GLN A 223 -10.24 -13.00 -8.53
C GLN A 223 -10.73 -12.23 -7.30
N ASN A 224 -9.97 -12.19 -6.20
CA ASN A 224 -10.33 -11.41 -5.01
C ASN A 224 -10.52 -9.92 -5.33
N LYS A 225 -9.76 -9.37 -6.28
CA LYS A 225 -9.93 -8.00 -6.77
C LYS A 225 -11.24 -7.82 -7.55
N ALA A 226 -11.65 -8.81 -8.33
CA ALA A 226 -12.95 -8.83 -9.00
C ALA A 226 -14.10 -8.84 -7.97
N GLU A 227 -14.02 -9.67 -6.94
CA GLU A 227 -15.01 -9.73 -5.85
C GLU A 227 -15.12 -8.38 -5.12
N HIS A 228 -13.99 -7.74 -4.82
CA HIS A 228 -14.00 -6.39 -4.25
C HIS A 228 -14.55 -5.35 -5.25
N GLY A 229 -14.34 -5.53 -6.54
CA GLY A 229 -14.97 -4.71 -7.58
C GLY A 229 -16.49 -4.82 -7.58
N GLU A 230 -17.00 -6.04 -7.45
CA GLU A 230 -18.43 -6.33 -7.30
C GLU A 230 -19.02 -5.60 -6.11
N PHE A 231 -18.38 -5.75 -4.93
CA PHE A 231 -18.81 -5.07 -3.70
C PHE A 231 -18.92 -3.55 -3.90
N LYS A 232 -17.91 -2.92 -4.53
CA LYS A 232 -17.93 -1.47 -4.76
C LYS A 232 -19.08 -1.03 -5.68
N ILE A 233 -19.34 -1.79 -6.75
CA ILE A 233 -20.43 -1.49 -7.68
C ILE A 233 -21.79 -1.69 -7.00
N LYS A 234 -22.00 -2.80 -6.29
CA LYS A 234 -23.24 -3.09 -5.54
C LYS A 234 -23.56 -2.00 -4.50
N ASN A 235 -22.53 -1.45 -3.87
CA ASN A 235 -22.65 -0.37 -2.89
C ASN A 235 -22.62 1.05 -3.51
N LYS A 236 -22.76 1.16 -4.84
CA LYS A 236 -22.86 2.44 -5.57
C LYS A 236 -21.68 3.39 -5.34
N PHE A 237 -20.49 2.85 -5.10
CA PHE A 237 -19.29 3.68 -5.05
C PHE A 237 -19.06 4.35 -6.42
N PRO A 238 -18.57 5.61 -6.45
CA PRO A 238 -18.24 6.28 -7.70
C PRO A 238 -17.27 5.45 -8.58
N PRO A 239 -17.35 5.53 -9.93
CA PRO A 239 -16.49 4.76 -10.82
C PRO A 239 -14.99 4.99 -10.62
N ASN A 240 -14.61 6.16 -10.11
CA ASN A 240 -13.21 6.48 -9.81
C ASN A 240 -12.70 5.87 -8.49
N HIS A 241 -13.61 5.50 -7.58
CA HIS A 241 -13.25 4.94 -6.28
C HIS A 241 -12.92 3.45 -6.41
N GLY A 242 -11.63 3.10 -6.39
CA GLY A 242 -11.18 1.72 -6.61
C GLY A 242 -11.46 1.22 -8.02
N TRP A 243 -11.30 2.09 -9.02
CA TRP A 243 -11.61 1.81 -10.42
C TRP A 243 -10.92 0.55 -10.96
N GLN A 244 -9.71 0.21 -10.47
CA GLN A 244 -8.99 -1.00 -10.87
C GLN A 244 -9.79 -2.26 -10.51
N ASN A 245 -10.31 -2.33 -9.28
CA ASN A 245 -11.14 -3.45 -8.83
C ASN A 245 -12.43 -3.54 -9.65
N GLN A 246 -13.09 -2.39 -9.87
CA GLN A 246 -14.32 -2.32 -10.67
C GLN A 246 -14.10 -2.75 -12.13
N LEU A 247 -12.95 -2.40 -12.72
CA LEU A 247 -12.56 -2.84 -14.06
C LEU A 247 -12.35 -4.35 -14.12
N VAL A 248 -11.57 -4.91 -13.19
CA VAL A 248 -11.32 -6.36 -13.13
C VAL A 248 -12.63 -7.14 -12.95
N TYR A 249 -13.56 -6.62 -12.15
CA TYR A 249 -14.90 -7.21 -12.04
C TYR A 249 -15.65 -7.28 -13.37
N LYS A 250 -15.68 -6.18 -14.15
CA LYS A 250 -16.31 -6.19 -15.48
C LYS A 250 -15.71 -7.25 -16.40
N ILE A 251 -14.38 -7.35 -16.40
CA ILE A 251 -13.64 -8.36 -17.18
C ILE A 251 -13.99 -9.78 -16.71
N ALA A 252 -14.16 -9.98 -15.40
CA ALA A 252 -14.59 -11.26 -14.83
C ALA A 252 -16.03 -11.62 -15.22
N GLN A 253 -16.96 -10.67 -15.25
CA GLN A 253 -18.35 -10.89 -15.68
C GLN A 253 -18.44 -11.39 -17.14
N GLU A 254 -17.47 -11.04 -17.97
CA GLU A 254 -17.36 -11.49 -19.37
C GLU A 254 -16.60 -12.82 -19.54
N GLY A 255 -16.16 -13.45 -18.45
CA GLY A 255 -15.36 -14.67 -18.52
C GLY A 255 -13.95 -14.46 -19.08
N ARG A 256 -13.45 -13.21 -19.12
CA ARG A 256 -12.15 -12.84 -19.72
C ARG A 256 -11.00 -12.78 -18.72
N LEU A 257 -11.17 -13.31 -17.50
CA LEU A 257 -10.17 -13.19 -16.45
C LEU A 257 -8.85 -13.91 -16.78
N ASP A 258 -8.93 -15.04 -17.50
CA ASP A 258 -7.77 -15.83 -17.91
C ASP A 258 -6.93 -15.10 -18.95
N TRP A 259 -7.59 -14.58 -19.98
CA TRP A 259 -6.97 -13.67 -20.96
C TRP A 259 -6.32 -12.47 -20.26
N PHE A 260 -7.01 -11.87 -19.28
CA PHE A 260 -6.48 -10.73 -18.55
C PHE A 260 -5.24 -11.11 -17.74
N TRP A 261 -5.27 -12.25 -17.06
CA TRP A 261 -4.12 -12.78 -16.31
C TRP A 261 -2.92 -13.02 -17.20
N GLU A 262 -3.11 -13.63 -18.38
CA GLU A 262 -2.03 -13.92 -19.33
C GLU A 262 -1.34 -12.65 -19.85
N LYS A 263 -2.08 -11.54 -19.96
CA LYS A 263 -1.56 -10.22 -20.34
C LYS A 263 -0.83 -9.50 -19.19
N HIS A 264 -1.11 -9.87 -17.94
CA HIS A 264 -0.58 -9.25 -16.72
C HIS A 264 0.43 -10.14 -15.99
N SER A 265 0.97 -11.15 -16.65
CA SER A 265 1.94 -12.08 -16.07
C SER A 265 2.99 -12.48 -17.08
N MET A 266 4.16 -12.87 -16.59
CA MET A 266 5.22 -13.39 -17.44
C MET A 266 5.04 -14.91 -17.65
N PRO A 267 5.21 -15.45 -18.86
CA PRO A 267 5.37 -16.90 -18.99
C PRO A 267 6.65 -17.34 -18.28
N ASP A 268 6.70 -18.56 -17.75
CA ASP A 268 7.87 -19.02 -16.96
C ASP A 268 9.13 -19.16 -17.81
N LYS A 269 8.95 -19.33 -19.13
CA LYS A 269 10.01 -19.33 -20.13
C LYS A 269 9.68 -18.28 -21.18
N PRO A 270 10.03 -17.00 -20.94
CA PRO A 270 9.80 -15.96 -21.93
C PRO A 270 10.59 -16.28 -23.19
N THR A 271 9.90 -16.28 -24.32
CA THR A 271 10.52 -16.33 -25.64
C THR A 271 10.59 -14.92 -26.18
N SER A 272 11.41 -14.66 -27.21
CA SER A 272 11.46 -13.34 -27.87
C SER A 272 10.10 -12.90 -28.46
N LYS A 273 9.11 -13.80 -28.53
CA LYS A 273 7.75 -13.55 -28.99
C LYS A 273 6.70 -13.55 -27.87
N SER A 274 7.08 -13.70 -26.59
CA SER A 274 6.08 -13.80 -25.52
C SER A 274 5.33 -12.49 -25.29
N LEU A 275 4.00 -12.57 -25.27
CA LEU A 275 3.03 -11.49 -25.06
C LEU A 275 2.92 -11.05 -23.57
N GLY A 276 4.04 -10.75 -22.92
CA GLY A 276 4.05 -10.20 -21.55
C GLY A 276 4.09 -8.66 -21.54
N PRO A 277 3.88 -8.02 -20.38
CA PRO A 277 4.06 -6.58 -20.24
C PRO A 277 5.51 -6.15 -20.57
N ALA A 278 5.68 -4.89 -20.96
CA ALA A 278 7.00 -4.30 -21.15
C ALA A 278 7.80 -4.32 -19.85
N HIS A 279 9.05 -4.81 -19.91
CA HIS A 279 9.86 -5.03 -18.72
C HIS A 279 11.35 -5.01 -19.01
N ILE A 280 12.13 -4.90 -17.94
CA ILE A 280 13.57 -5.17 -17.90
C ILE A 280 13.86 -6.28 -16.89
N ILE A 281 15.02 -6.93 -17.03
CA ILE A 281 15.52 -7.87 -16.02
C ILE A 281 16.19 -7.08 -14.90
N ASP A 282 15.63 -7.14 -13.69
CA ASP A 282 16.15 -6.55 -12.46
C ASP A 282 16.16 -7.62 -11.36
N ARG A 283 17.36 -8.05 -10.95
CA ARG A 283 17.54 -9.15 -9.98
C ARG A 283 17.58 -8.69 -8.53
N ARG A 284 17.59 -7.38 -8.26
CA ARG A 284 17.72 -6.85 -6.89
C ARG A 284 16.65 -7.37 -5.95
N PHE A 285 15.41 -7.50 -6.42
CA PHE A 285 14.32 -8.08 -5.62
C PHE A 285 14.58 -9.55 -5.26
N SER A 286 14.94 -10.37 -6.26
CA SER A 286 15.26 -11.79 -6.07
C SER A 286 16.45 -11.98 -5.11
N GLU A 287 17.48 -11.15 -5.23
CA GLU A 287 18.66 -11.19 -4.39
C GLU A 287 18.34 -10.84 -2.93
N ILE A 288 17.62 -9.74 -2.69
CA ILE A 288 17.28 -9.31 -1.33
C ILE A 288 16.24 -10.22 -0.65
N ILE A 289 15.31 -10.80 -1.42
CA ILE A 289 14.24 -11.63 -0.86
C ILE A 289 14.74 -13.02 -0.42
N THR A 290 15.87 -13.48 -0.96
CA THR A 290 16.44 -14.80 -0.67
C THR A 290 16.69 -15.00 0.83
N LYS A 291 17.30 -14.01 1.50
CA LYS A 291 17.52 -14.06 2.96
C LYS A 291 16.21 -14.18 3.74
N THR A 292 15.17 -13.49 3.26
CA THR A 292 13.84 -13.51 3.88
C THR A 292 13.15 -14.85 3.70
N THR A 293 13.18 -15.41 2.49
CA THR A 293 12.59 -16.73 2.21
C THR A 293 13.29 -17.83 2.98
N ASP A 294 14.61 -17.81 3.08
CA ASP A 294 15.38 -18.84 3.79
C ASP A 294 15.14 -18.77 5.31
N PHE A 295 14.95 -17.56 5.86
CA PHE A 295 14.53 -17.38 7.26
C PHE A 295 13.14 -17.96 7.50
N LEU A 296 12.18 -17.65 6.63
CA LEU A 296 10.81 -18.12 6.75
C LEU A 296 10.69 -19.62 6.57
N GLU A 297 11.44 -20.21 5.64
CA GLU A 297 11.45 -21.66 5.43
C GLU A 297 11.87 -22.40 6.69
N LYS A 298 12.91 -21.91 7.39
CA LYS A 298 13.34 -22.45 8.68
C LYS A 298 12.31 -22.20 9.79
N GLY A 299 11.73 -21.00 9.84
CA GLY A 299 10.77 -20.61 10.88
C GLY A 299 9.43 -21.32 10.76
N PHE A 300 8.95 -21.57 9.55
CA PHE A 300 7.76 -22.36 9.25
C PHE A 300 8.08 -23.85 9.13
N GLN A 301 9.36 -24.24 9.05
CA GLN A 301 9.79 -25.63 8.81
C GLN A 301 9.16 -26.21 7.53
N SER A 302 8.92 -25.35 6.53
CA SER A 302 8.25 -25.68 5.27
C SER A 302 8.55 -24.61 4.22
N GLY A 303 8.68 -25.03 2.95
CA GLY A 303 8.70 -24.13 1.80
C GLY A 303 7.33 -23.55 1.43
N ASP A 304 6.24 -24.08 2.02
CA ASP A 304 4.86 -23.64 1.84
C ASP A 304 4.35 -22.92 3.10
N LEU A 305 4.06 -21.63 2.96
CA LEU A 305 3.56 -20.74 4.01
C LEU A 305 2.15 -21.08 4.51
N SER A 306 1.44 -22.02 3.87
CA SER A 306 0.21 -22.58 4.40
C SER A 306 0.44 -23.72 5.40
N MET A 307 1.70 -24.06 5.69
CA MET A 307 2.07 -25.16 6.59
C MET A 307 3.06 -24.71 7.67
N ILE A 308 2.99 -25.35 8.85
CA ILE A 308 4.02 -25.28 9.90
C ILE A 308 4.51 -26.70 10.16
N GLY A 309 5.76 -26.98 9.78
CA GLY A 309 6.25 -28.35 9.60
C GLY A 309 5.37 -29.08 8.58
N GLU A 310 4.80 -30.19 8.99
CA GLU A 310 3.90 -31.01 8.16
C GLU A 310 2.41 -30.65 8.33
N LYS A 311 2.07 -29.66 9.17
CA LYS A 311 0.67 -29.33 9.50
C LYS A 311 0.18 -28.14 8.71
N THR A 312 -0.95 -28.28 8.02
CA THR A 312 -1.66 -27.15 7.41
C THR A 312 -2.15 -26.18 8.49
N ILE A 313 -1.93 -24.89 8.26
CA ILE A 313 -2.44 -23.82 9.10
C ILE A 313 -3.97 -23.76 8.95
N GLU A 314 -4.66 -23.72 10.07
CA GLU A 314 -6.12 -23.61 10.12
C GLU A 314 -6.58 -22.24 9.60
N LYS A 315 -7.84 -22.18 9.14
CA LYS A 315 -8.49 -20.91 8.79
C LYS A 315 -9.30 -20.46 9.98
N ASP A 316 -9.12 -19.21 10.37
CA ASP A 316 -9.85 -18.63 11.49
C ASP A 316 -9.92 -17.11 11.34
N SER A 317 -10.99 -16.52 11.85
CA SER A 317 -11.10 -15.08 12.05
C SER A 317 -10.69 -14.77 13.47
N GLY A 318 -9.53 -14.15 13.64
CA GLY A 318 -9.05 -13.80 14.98
C GLY A 318 -10.03 -12.96 15.76
N ASP A 319 -10.02 -13.12 17.09
CA ASP A 319 -10.73 -12.21 17.98
C ASP A 319 -10.21 -10.79 17.83
N GLU A 320 -11.12 -9.82 18.01
CA GLU A 320 -10.74 -8.41 18.00
C GLU A 320 -9.76 -8.14 19.15
N THR A 321 -8.75 -7.33 18.90
CA THR A 321 -7.83 -6.93 19.97
C THR A 321 -8.62 -6.18 21.05
N GLN A 322 -8.39 -6.49 22.33
CA GLN A 322 -9.23 -6.01 23.46
C GLN A 322 -9.35 -4.48 23.59
N ILE A 323 -8.43 -3.72 22.98
CA ILE A 323 -8.54 -2.27 22.87
C ILE A 323 -9.50 -2.01 21.71
N SER A 324 -10.54 -1.19 21.91
CA SER A 324 -11.48 -0.82 20.84
C SER A 324 -10.83 0.09 19.79
N ILE A 325 -9.85 -0.46 19.07
CA ILE A 325 -9.13 0.18 17.99
C ILE A 325 -10.12 0.48 16.86
N SER A 326 -11.14 -0.35 16.69
CA SER A 326 -12.26 -0.07 15.81
C SER A 326 -12.95 1.25 16.16
N GLU A 327 -13.26 1.52 17.44
CA GLU A 327 -13.79 2.82 17.87
C GLU A 327 -12.80 3.96 17.63
N MET A 328 -11.50 3.75 17.89
CA MET A 328 -10.48 4.77 17.62
C MET A 328 -10.38 5.12 16.14
N ILE A 329 -10.44 4.11 15.26
CA ILE A 329 -10.43 4.29 13.80
C ILE A 329 -11.69 5.04 13.36
N MET A 330 -12.87 4.64 13.87
CA MET A 330 -14.13 5.31 13.56
C MET A 330 -14.15 6.76 14.05
N LEU A 331 -13.59 7.04 15.24
CA LEU A 331 -13.42 8.39 15.77
C LEU A 331 -12.45 9.19 14.91
N SER A 332 -11.29 8.63 14.55
CA SER A 332 -10.30 9.27 13.68
C SER A 332 -10.92 9.63 12.33
N GLU A 333 -11.69 8.73 11.74
CA GLU A 333 -12.38 8.95 10.47
C GLU A 333 -13.48 10.03 10.58
N THR A 334 -14.22 10.03 11.68
CA THR A 334 -15.25 11.04 11.98
C THR A 334 -14.62 12.42 12.11
N LEU A 335 -13.55 12.56 12.90
CA LEU A 335 -12.83 13.82 13.08
C LEU A 335 -12.22 14.32 11.77
N ARG A 336 -11.64 13.43 10.97
CA ARG A 336 -11.11 13.75 9.64
C ARG A 336 -12.20 14.32 8.74
N THR A 337 -13.34 13.63 8.63
CA THR A 337 -14.48 14.05 7.80
C THR A 337 -15.03 15.41 8.24
N GLN A 338 -15.18 15.62 9.55
CA GLN A 338 -15.63 16.91 10.10
C GLN A 338 -14.64 18.04 9.84
N ASN A 339 -13.33 17.80 10.01
CA ASN A 339 -12.29 18.80 9.76
C ASN A 339 -12.22 19.18 8.28
N THR A 340 -12.29 18.22 7.36
CA THR A 340 -12.35 18.49 5.92
C THR A 340 -13.58 19.34 5.58
N ALA A 341 -14.77 18.99 6.09
CA ALA A 341 -15.97 19.77 5.86
C ALA A 341 -15.87 21.21 6.41
N LEU A 342 -15.24 21.41 7.57
CA LEU A 342 -15.00 22.73 8.14
C LEU A 342 -14.04 23.56 7.28
N ILE A 343 -12.95 22.95 6.79
CA ILE A 343 -11.96 23.58 5.92
C ILE A 343 -12.59 23.95 4.58
N ASP A 344 -13.36 23.05 3.96
CA ASP A 344 -14.05 23.31 2.69
C ASP A 344 -15.08 24.43 2.83
N ASN A 345 -15.87 24.43 3.91
CA ASN A 345 -16.81 25.50 4.20
C ASN A 345 -16.11 26.84 4.45
N PHE A 346 -14.94 26.81 5.11
CA PHE A 346 -14.10 27.98 5.29
C PHE A 346 -13.62 28.53 3.94
N TYR A 347 -13.05 27.70 3.06
CA TYR A 347 -12.61 28.13 1.74
C TYR A 347 -13.75 28.62 0.84
N LYS A 348 -14.90 27.97 0.87
CA LYS A 348 -16.11 28.46 0.17
C LYS A 348 -16.52 29.84 0.69
N THR A 349 -16.54 30.02 2.01
CA THR A 349 -16.80 31.31 2.65
C THR A 349 -15.74 32.35 2.27
N LEU A 350 -14.48 31.93 2.07
CA LEU A 350 -13.41 32.83 1.66
C LEU A 350 -13.60 33.34 0.22
N GLN A 351 -14.02 32.47 -0.70
CA GLN A 351 -14.25 32.82 -2.11
C GLN A 351 -15.45 33.78 -2.30
N GLU A 352 -16.40 33.77 -1.36
CA GLU A 352 -17.65 34.53 -1.45
C GLU A 352 -17.61 35.89 -0.72
N LYS A 353 -16.53 36.26 0.02
CA LYS A 353 -16.53 37.44 0.90
C LYS A 353 -15.35 38.42 0.69
N PRO A 354 -15.57 39.74 0.84
CA PRO A 354 -14.50 40.75 0.77
C PRO A 354 -13.46 40.61 1.89
N LEU A 355 -12.21 40.98 1.58
CA LEU A 355 -10.96 40.67 2.30
C LEU A 355 -11.00 40.84 3.83
N TYR A 356 -11.71 41.86 4.35
CA TYR A 356 -11.76 42.12 5.80
C TYR A 356 -12.60 41.10 6.59
N ARG A 357 -13.60 40.46 5.97
CA ARG A 357 -14.39 39.39 6.62
C ARG A 357 -13.60 38.07 6.70
N LEU A 358 -12.65 37.88 5.79
CA LEU A 358 -11.79 36.69 5.72
C LEU A 358 -10.94 36.52 6.98
N LEU A 359 -10.35 37.61 7.49
CA LEU A 359 -9.49 37.59 8.69
C LEU A 359 -10.26 37.22 9.97
N LYS A 360 -11.54 37.60 10.07
CA LYS A 360 -12.38 37.26 11.24
C LYS A 360 -12.83 35.81 11.20
N THR A 361 -13.16 35.29 10.02
CA THR A 361 -13.51 33.88 9.83
C THR A 361 -12.30 32.97 10.07
N ALA A 362 -11.10 33.34 9.60
CA ALA A 362 -9.87 32.55 9.80
C ALA A 362 -9.56 32.35 11.30
N LYS A 363 -9.61 33.44 12.09
CA LYS A 363 -9.41 33.39 13.54
C LYS A 363 -10.48 32.59 14.29
N HIS A 364 -11.71 32.55 13.78
CA HIS A 364 -12.78 31.74 14.37
C HIS A 364 -12.56 30.25 14.10
N VAL A 365 -12.26 29.87 12.85
CA VAL A 365 -11.97 28.48 12.47
C VAL A 365 -10.75 27.94 13.23
N GLU A 366 -9.67 28.73 13.34
CA GLU A 366 -8.51 28.34 14.14
C GLU A 366 -8.86 28.10 15.62
N ARG A 367 -9.71 28.94 16.22
CA ARG A 367 -10.19 28.74 17.61
C ARG A 367 -11.03 27.48 17.75
N GLU A 368 -11.93 27.20 16.82
CA GLU A 368 -12.78 26.01 16.87
C GLU A 368 -11.98 24.72 16.66
N ILE A 369 -11.00 24.71 15.74
CA ILE A 369 -10.04 23.60 15.59
C ILE A 369 -9.28 23.39 16.91
N ARG A 370 -8.75 24.46 17.52
CA ARG A 370 -8.02 24.38 18.80
C ARG A 370 -8.88 23.90 19.97
N LYS A 371 -10.18 24.24 20.01
CA LYS A 371 -11.11 23.73 21.02
C LYS A 371 -11.36 22.23 20.87
N ARG A 372 -11.49 21.75 19.63
CA ARG A 372 -11.78 20.34 19.33
C ARG A 372 -10.55 19.42 19.41
N THR A 373 -9.34 19.98 19.31
CA THR A 373 -8.07 19.23 19.35
C THR A 373 -7.40 19.20 20.73
N ARG A 374 -7.97 19.86 21.74
CA ARG A 374 -7.57 19.70 23.14
C ARG A 374 -8.35 18.53 23.76
N PHE A 375 -7.90 17.31 23.48
CA PHE A 375 -8.25 16.10 24.21
C PHE A 375 -6.98 15.37 24.60
#